data_AF-A0A9Q3PHW9-F1
#
_entry.id   AF-A0A9Q3PHW9-F1
#
_cell.length_a   1.000
_cell.length_b   1.000
_cell.length_c   1.000
_cell.angle_alpha   90.00
_cell.angle_beta   90.00
_cell.angle_gamma   90.00
#
_symmetry.space_group_name_H-M   'P 1'
#
loop_
_entity.id
_entity.type
_entity.pdbx_description
1 polymer ?
#
loop_
_entity_poly.entity_id
_entity_poly.type
_entity_poly.pdbx_seq_one_letter_code
_entity_poly.pdbx_strand_id
1 'polypeptide(L)'
;QVKDVNKEKFVSDQLIEAQISPELTPEMKAELIEILFQYREAFASDNEPVEAIKGHEVDIILNVETPYPPLVRRPAYPASPRDREELESHINELMKLGVLRNVGHNEEV
;
A
#
# COMPACT_ATOMS: atom_id res chain seq x y z
N GLN A 1 35.19 -2.09 13.56
CA GLN A 1 34.04 -2.45 12.72
C GLN A 1 33.18 -1.21 12.59
N VAL A 2 33.10 -0.64 11.39
CA VAL A 2 32.31 0.58 11.15
C VAL A 2 30.86 0.16 11.20
N LYS A 3 30.14 0.57 12.25
CA LYS A 3 28.70 0.34 12.36
C LYS A 3 28.00 1.15 11.29
N ASP A 4 27.26 0.46 10.43
CA ASP A 4 26.53 1.10 9.35
C ASP A 4 25.27 1.76 9.91
N VAL A 5 25.33 3.08 10.14
CA VAL A 5 24.29 3.88 10.82
C VAL A 5 22.92 3.71 10.15
N ASN A 6 22.89 3.44 8.84
CA ASN A 6 21.65 3.22 8.09
C ASN A 6 21.01 1.86 8.40
N LYS A 7 21.83 0.82 8.64
CA LYS A 7 21.33 -0.52 8.98
C LYS A 7 20.74 -0.54 10.39
N GLU A 8 21.35 0.18 11.34
CA GLU A 8 20.80 0.33 12.70
C GLU A 8 19.44 1.05 12.69
N LYS A 9 19.29 2.12 11.88
CA LYS A 9 18.01 2.80 11.68
C LYS A 9 16.95 1.89 11.03
N PHE A 10 17.33 1.12 10.00
CA PHE A 10 16.40 0.16 9.37
C PHE A 10 15.87 -0.86 10.37
N VAL A 11 16.73 -1.38 11.24
CA VAL A 11 16.33 -2.32 12.29
C VAL A 11 15.44 -1.65 13.33
N SER A 12 15.75 -0.42 13.75
CA SER A 12 14.98 0.31 14.77
C SER A 12 13.68 0.92 14.28
N ASP A 13 13.53 1.17 12.99
CA ASP A 13 12.37 1.92 12.50
C ASP A 13 11.41 0.99 11.73
N GLN A 14 11.95 0.07 10.93
CA GLN A 14 11.15 -0.78 10.03
C GLN A 14 11.00 -2.22 10.52
N LEU A 15 11.97 -2.76 11.25
CA LEU A 15 11.92 -4.15 11.74
C LEU A 15 11.41 -4.28 13.18
N ILE A 16 11.00 -3.20 13.85
CA ILE A 16 10.44 -3.28 15.21
C ILE A 16 9.17 -4.14 15.24
N GLU A 17 8.30 -3.96 14.24
CA GLU A 17 7.03 -4.68 14.15
C GLU A 17 7.17 -6.04 13.47
N ALA A 18 8.37 -6.35 12.94
CA ALA A 18 8.61 -7.59 12.22
C ALA A 18 8.57 -8.81 13.15
N GLN A 19 7.66 -9.74 12.86
CA GLN A 19 7.56 -11.01 13.55
C GLN A 19 8.59 -12.00 13.00
N ILE A 20 9.86 -11.84 13.40
CA ILE A 20 10.94 -12.78 13.06
C ILE A 20 10.82 -14.01 13.97
N SER A 21 10.89 -15.20 13.38
CA SER A 21 10.77 -16.45 14.14
C SER A 21 11.82 -16.54 15.27
N PRO A 22 11.42 -16.95 16.49
CA PRO A 22 12.32 -17.09 17.63
C PRO A 22 13.28 -18.28 17.50
N GLU A 23 13.06 -19.16 16.52
CA GLU A 23 13.89 -20.35 16.29
C GLU A 23 15.19 -20.05 15.52
N LEU A 24 15.33 -18.83 14.97
CA LEU A 24 16.54 -18.45 14.26
C LEU A 24 17.72 -18.28 15.22
N THR A 25 18.87 -18.84 14.84
CA THR A 25 20.13 -18.55 15.52
C THR A 25 20.53 -17.09 15.30
N PRO A 26 21.38 -16.51 16.17
CA PRO A 26 21.85 -15.14 16.03
C PRO A 26 22.52 -14.87 14.66
N GLU A 27 23.24 -15.86 14.13
CA GLU A 27 23.94 -15.77 12.85
C GLU A 27 22.93 -15.71 11.69
N MET A 28 21.93 -16.58 11.69
CA MET A 28 20.87 -16.59 10.67
C MET A 28 20.05 -15.30 10.71
N LYS A 29 19.81 -14.75 11.90
CA LYS A 29 19.11 -13.47 12.06
C LYS A 29 19.93 -12.31 11.48
N ALA A 30 21.25 -12.31 11.67
CA ALA A 30 22.12 -11.30 11.11
C ALA A 30 22.14 -11.35 9.57
N GLU A 31 22.20 -12.55 8.99
CA GLU A 31 22.14 -12.78 7.54
C GLU A 31 20.79 -12.35 6.97
N LEU A 32 19.68 -12.70 7.62
CA LEU A 32 18.33 -12.26 7.24
C LEU A 32 18.22 -10.73 7.20
N ILE A 33 18.69 -10.04 8.25
CA ILE A 33 18.67 -8.58 8.29
C ILE A 33 19.52 -7.99 7.17
N GLU A 34 20.62 -8.64 6.80
CA GLU A 34 21.47 -8.22 5.69
C GLU A 34 20.74 -8.29 4.34
N ILE A 35 20.07 -9.41 4.07
CA ILE A 35 19.27 -9.60 2.86
C ILE A 35 18.13 -8.58 2.82
N LEU A 36 17.39 -8.43 3.92
CA LEU A 36 16.28 -7.47 4.00
C LEU A 36 16.76 -6.03 3.78
N PHE A 37 17.91 -5.66 4.32
CA PHE A 37 18.49 -4.33 4.11
C PHE A 37 18.97 -4.13 2.67
N GLN A 38 19.54 -5.17 2.05
CA GLN A 38 19.99 -5.15 0.66
C GLN A 38 18.82 -4.93 -0.31
N TYR A 39 17.68 -5.57 -0.06
CA TYR A 39 16.48 -5.50 -0.90
C TYR A 39 15.38 -4.60 -0.34
N ARG A 40 15.71 -3.67 0.57
CA ARG A 40 14.72 -2.82 1.25
C ARG A 40 13.82 -2.03 0.28
N GLU A 41 14.34 -1.65 -0.89
CA GLU A 41 13.64 -0.89 -1.94
C GLU A 41 12.66 -1.77 -2.75
N ALA A 42 12.74 -3.09 -2.61
CA ALA A 42 11.78 -4.01 -3.23
C ALA A 42 10.45 -4.09 -2.45
N PHE A 43 10.40 -3.55 -1.22
CA PHE A 43 9.22 -3.57 -0.38
C PHE A 43 8.56 -2.19 -0.39
N ALA A 44 7.23 -2.17 -0.39
CA ALA A 44 6.48 -0.92 -0.25
C ALA A 44 6.82 -0.27 1.11
N SER A 45 7.11 1.03 1.09
CA SER A 45 7.33 1.84 2.29
C SER A 45 6.33 2.98 2.32
N ASP A 46 6.07 3.54 3.50
CA ASP A 46 5.14 4.68 3.66
C ASP A 46 5.50 5.90 2.81
N ASN A 47 6.77 6.00 2.37
CA ASN A 47 7.29 7.11 1.58
C ASN A 47 7.33 6.83 0.06
N GLU A 48 7.10 5.58 -0.36
CA GLU A 48 7.12 5.17 -1.77
C GLU A 48 5.75 4.62 -2.17
N PRO A 49 4.95 5.37 -2.94
CA PRO A 49 3.61 4.96 -3.32
C PRO A 49 3.64 3.70 -4.21
N VAL A 50 2.61 2.86 -4.07
CA VAL A 50 2.46 1.62 -4.84
C VAL A 50 2.42 1.88 -6.36
N GLU A 51 2.05 3.09 -6.76
CA GLU A 51 2.05 3.59 -8.14
C GLU A 51 3.40 3.44 -8.88
N ALA A 52 4.50 3.16 -8.18
CA ALA A 52 5.81 2.94 -8.81
C ALA A 52 5.86 1.68 -9.72
N ILE A 53 4.94 0.73 -9.57
CA ILE A 53 4.91 -0.51 -10.36
C ILE A 53 4.21 -0.27 -11.70
N LYS A 54 5.00 -0.11 -12.77
CA LYS A 54 4.52 0.08 -14.15
C LYS A 54 4.38 -1.25 -14.89
N GLY A 55 3.38 -1.37 -15.77
CA GLY A 55 3.22 -2.53 -16.66
C GLY A 55 2.36 -3.67 -16.11
N HIS A 56 1.65 -3.43 -15.01
CA HIS A 56 0.67 -4.36 -14.42
C HIS A 56 -0.72 -3.72 -14.39
N GLU A 57 -1.02 -2.85 -15.35
CA GLU A 57 -2.35 -2.28 -15.53
C GLU A 57 -3.34 -3.34 -16.01
N VAL A 58 -4.59 -3.27 -15.54
CA VAL A 58 -5.66 -4.18 -15.94
C VAL A 58 -6.66 -3.41 -16.79
N ASP A 59 -6.76 -3.78 -18.06
CA ASP A 59 -7.78 -3.25 -18.96
C ASP A 59 -9.10 -4.02 -18.76
N ILE A 60 -10.08 -3.36 -18.15
CA ILE A 60 -11.43 -3.93 -17.97
C ILE A 60 -12.28 -3.50 -19.17
N ILE A 61 -12.50 -4.42 -20.11
CA ILE A 61 -13.32 -4.21 -21.30
C ILE A 61 -14.75 -4.69 -21.02
N LEU A 62 -15.74 -3.82 -21.26
CA LEU A 62 -17.15 -4.20 -21.16
C LEU A 62 -17.56 -5.05 -22.36
N ASN A 63 -18.31 -6.12 -22.11
CA ASN A 63 -18.86 -6.99 -23.16
C ASN A 63 -20.07 -6.38 -23.89
N VAL A 64 -20.33 -5.08 -23.71
CA VAL A 64 -21.47 -4.38 -24.30
C VAL A 64 -20.96 -3.13 -25.02
N GLU A 65 -21.53 -2.87 -26.19
CA GLU A 65 -21.30 -1.64 -26.94
C GLU A 65 -22.28 -0.56 -26.52
N THR A 66 -21.96 0.70 -26.83
CA THR A 66 -22.85 1.83 -26.55
C THR A 66 -24.22 1.65 -27.21
N PRO A 67 -25.34 2.04 -26.55
CA PRO A 67 -25.38 2.75 -25.28
C PRO A 67 -25.18 1.83 -24.07
N TYR A 68 -24.30 2.24 -23.16
CA TYR A 68 -24.09 1.51 -21.91
C TYR A 68 -25.38 1.45 -21.08
N PRO A 69 -25.57 0.38 -20.27
CA PRO A 69 -26.66 0.35 -19.31
C PRO A 69 -26.69 1.64 -18.48
N PRO A 70 -27.86 2.23 -18.22
CA PRO A 70 -27.95 3.45 -17.43
C PRO A 70 -27.28 3.23 -16.08
N LEU A 71 -26.29 4.07 -15.78
CA LEU A 71 -25.57 4.07 -14.51
C LEU A 71 -26.56 4.06 -13.36
N VAL A 72 -26.47 3.03 -12.53
CA VAL A 72 -27.29 2.92 -11.32
C VAL A 72 -26.76 3.94 -10.32
N ARG A 73 -27.25 5.18 -10.39
CA ARG A 73 -26.96 6.24 -9.43
C ARG A 73 -27.74 5.99 -8.14
N ARG A 74 -27.34 4.97 -7.39
CA ARG A 74 -27.83 4.76 -6.03
C ARG A 74 -27.02 5.65 -5.09
N PRO A 75 -27.66 6.46 -4.22
CA PRO A 75 -26.93 7.10 -3.15
C PRO A 75 -26.26 6.01 -2.30
N ALA A 76 -25.09 6.32 -1.77
CA ALA A 76 -24.47 5.45 -0.78
C ALA A 76 -25.44 5.24 0.38
N TYR A 77 -25.53 3.99 0.86
CA TYR A 77 -26.33 3.71 2.05
C TYR A 77 -25.78 4.51 3.24
N PRO A 78 -26.65 4.97 4.15
CA PRO A 78 -26.20 5.72 5.31
C PRO A 78 -25.34 4.82 6.21
N ALA A 79 -24.14 5.30 6.56
CA ALA A 79 -23.25 4.68 7.53
C ALA A 79 -23.42 5.34 8.90
N SER A 80 -23.15 4.60 9.99
CA SER A 80 -23.20 5.18 11.34
C SER A 80 -22.08 6.23 11.53
N PRO A 81 -22.21 7.16 12.50
CA PRO A 81 -21.17 8.18 12.72
C PRO A 81 -19.78 7.58 12.95
N ARG A 82 -19.72 6.51 13.74
CA ARG A 82 -18.48 5.77 14.00
C ARG A 82 -17.91 5.14 12.73
N ASP A 83 -18.76 4.46 11.95
CA ASP A 83 -18.30 3.82 10.71
C ASP A 83 -17.79 4.87 9.71
N ARG A 84 -18.39 6.06 9.68
CA ARG A 84 -17.94 7.16 8.82
C ARG A 84 -16.54 7.64 9.20
N GLU A 85 -16.25 7.81 10.48
CA GLU A 85 -14.92 8.23 10.96
C GLU A 85 -13.85 7.18 10.62
N GLU A 86 -14.14 5.90 10.85
CA GLU A 86 -13.22 4.80 10.50
C GLU A 86 -13.01 4.72 8.97
N LEU A 87 -14.07 4.85 8.17
CA LEU A 87 -13.97 4.88 6.71
C LEU A 87 -13.15 6.07 6.21
N GLU A 88 -13.34 7.26 6.78
CA GLU A 88 -12.60 8.46 6.41
C GLU A 88 -11.10 8.31 6.70
N SER A 89 -10.75 7.69 7.83
CA SER A 89 -9.35 7.36 8.14
C SER A 89 -8.73 6.46 7.08
N HIS A 90 -9.40 5.35 6.73
CA HIS A 90 -8.89 4.41 5.72
C HIS A 90 -8.84 5.02 4.31
N ILE A 91 -9.83 5.82 3.92
CA ILE A 91 -9.82 6.52 2.63
C ILE A 91 -8.61 7.46 2.55
N ASN A 92 -8.33 8.22 3.61
CA ASN A 92 -7.19 9.12 3.66
C ASN A 92 -5.85 8.38 3.57
N GLU A 93 -5.74 7.22 4.21
CA GLU A 93 -4.56 6.35 4.11
C GLU A 93 -4.36 5.85 2.67
N LEU A 94 -5.40 5.31 2.05
CA LEU A 94 -5.34 4.81 0.69
C LEU A 94 -5.05 5.91 -0.34
N MET A 95 -5.51 7.15 -0.11
CA MET A 95 -5.12 8.30 -0.93
C MET A 95 -3.64 8.65 -0.79
N LYS A 96 -3.08 8.59 0.44
CA LYS A 96 -1.64 8.85 0.66
C LYS A 96 -0.76 7.79 -0.03
N LEU A 97 -1.22 6.55 -0.06
CA LEU A 97 -0.51 5.43 -0.71
C LEU A 97 -0.62 5.44 -2.24
N GLY A 98 -1.43 6.35 -2.82
CA GLY A 98 -1.68 6.39 -4.27
C GLY A 98 -2.59 5.25 -4.78
N VAL A 99 -3.31 4.58 -3.87
CA VAL A 99 -4.25 3.50 -4.23
C VAL A 99 -5.59 4.08 -4.67
N LEU A 100 -6.03 5.17 -4.03
CA LEU A 100 -7.23 5.91 -4.39
C LEU A 100 -6.88 7.31 -4.88
N ARG A 101 -7.64 7.80 -5.87
CA ARG A 101 -7.57 9.19 -6.33
C ARG A 101 -8.96 9.78 -6.46
N ASN A 102 -9.06 11.09 -6.31
CA ASN A 102 -10.29 11.81 -6.61
C ASN A 102 -10.51 11.85 -8.12
N VAL A 103 -11.69 11.41 -8.57
CA VAL A 103 -12.12 11.44 -9.96
C VAL A 103 -13.24 12.47 -10.09
N GLY A 104 -13.08 13.42 -11.01
CA GLY A 104 -14.07 14.48 -11.23
C GLY A 104 -15.33 13.96 -11.92
N HIS A 105 -16.47 14.63 -11.72
CA HIS A 105 -17.73 14.29 -12.40
C HIS A 105 -17.66 14.35 -13.94
N ASN A 106 -16.65 15.03 -14.48
CA ASN A 106 -16.44 15.22 -15.92
C ASN A 106 -15.18 14.50 -16.44
N GLU A 107 -14.54 13.69 -15.60
CA GLU A 107 -13.37 12.92 -16.02
C GLU A 107 -13.85 11.64 -16.71
N GLU A 108 -13.61 11.53 -18.02
CA GLU A 108 -13.80 10.26 -18.72
C GLU A 108 -12.66 9.32 -18.31
N VAL A 109 -13.04 8.21 -17.68
CA VAL A 109 -12.15 7.11 -17.26
C VAL A 109 -12.30 5.96 -18.25
#